data_AF-W0RNY0-F1
#
_entry.id   AF-W0RNY0-F1
#
_cell.length_a   1.000
_cell.length_b   1.000
_cell.length_c   1.000
_cell.angle_alpha   90.00
_cell.angle_beta   90.00
_cell.angle_gamma   90.00
#
_symmetry.space_group_name_H-M   'P 1'
#
loop_
_entity.id
_entity.type
_entity.pdbx_description
1 polymer ?
#
loop_
_entity_poly.entity_id
_entity_poly.type
_entity_poly.pdbx_seq_one_letter_code
_entity_poly.pdbx_strand_id
1 'polypeptide(L)'
;MTSLLPAPSARRRALAWAAAWTLVVALFTAHELFAVRWYGGTRGWRSLLLRQTVSWLAWAALAPIVVQLARRVPLRRGALARGLTVHAAAGAAVSVAHSLLVAAVYPLFYYAPSAAALRDVFRERVAGAFVVNLLVYVALVAAVQAQRHALARAESDARGARAELGLLTAQLQPHFLFNALNATVELIESDPRAAARMVRSLSELLRRSLTGLRGTVTTLDDELATLERYVAIQRVRFPTLAVTLDAEPAARGALVPPLILQPLVENAIKYSVGARGEGAVRVEAAVAGGALRLSVSDDGVGFGAAEGAGAGLGLPNVRARLASLYGDDHTLACLPNTPRGARASCSRCRARIRHESAVTALRAVVADDEPLARQQLRRLLAAVPGVEIVGECAAGDETIRAVRALAPDVLFLDVQMPRLDGLGVASALGADAPPIVFVTAYDAHAIAALRSGAVDYLVKPVSPTELAEAVARVHARRAAALAPAEPFLRRLVARAGERTVVLDLDEVDWLEARDNYVAVHAGRRTCTMRSTLGGLAARLDPSRFARVHRSAVVNLSRVREIQPWFRGEQLLILADGTRVTVGPSYREEFLKRLGG
;
A
#
# COMPACT_ATOMS: atom_id res chain seq x y z
N MET A 1 -15.28 -8.93 12.24
CA MET A 1 -15.32 -9.35 13.65
C MET A 1 -14.72 -8.26 14.51
N THR A 2 -15.60 -7.43 15.06
CA THR A 2 -15.33 -6.36 16.03
C THR A 2 -14.88 -6.97 17.36
N SER A 3 -13.94 -6.31 18.04
CA SER A 3 -13.27 -6.75 19.26
C SER A 3 -14.23 -7.32 20.32
N LEU A 4 -14.16 -8.63 20.55
CA LEU A 4 -14.83 -9.35 21.64
C LEU A 4 -14.08 -9.16 22.96
N LEU A 5 -13.88 -7.92 23.40
CA LEU A 5 -13.61 -7.66 24.81
C LEU A 5 -14.74 -6.75 25.32
N PRO A 6 -15.64 -7.26 26.18
CA PRO A 6 -16.70 -6.44 26.74
C PRO A 6 -16.07 -5.25 27.47
N ALA A 7 -16.63 -4.06 27.24
CA ALA A 7 -16.19 -2.86 27.93
C ALA A 7 -16.15 -3.14 29.44
N PRO A 8 -15.05 -2.80 30.14
CA PRO A 8 -14.91 -3.13 31.56
C PRO A 8 -16.10 -2.57 32.34
N SER A 9 -16.69 -3.40 33.18
CA SER A 9 -17.84 -3.03 34.00
C SER A 9 -17.55 -1.75 34.81
N ALA A 10 -18.58 -0.98 35.13
CA ALA A 10 -18.43 0.24 35.94
C ALA A 10 -17.62 -0.01 37.22
N ARG A 11 -17.83 -1.17 37.85
CA ARG A 11 -17.07 -1.66 39.01
C ARG A 11 -15.58 -1.85 38.71
N ARG A 12 -15.21 -2.46 37.58
CA ARG A 12 -13.79 -2.64 37.19
C ARG A 12 -13.09 -1.30 36.94
N ARG A 13 -13.79 -0.34 36.32
CA ARG A 13 -13.24 1.01 36.10
C ARG A 13 -13.03 1.77 37.42
N ALA A 14 -13.98 1.67 38.34
CA ALA A 14 -13.86 2.27 39.66
C ALA A 14 -12.71 1.65 40.47
N LEU A 15 -12.56 0.32 40.43
CA LEU A 15 -11.45 -0.39 41.07
C LEU A 15 -10.09 -0.01 40.48
N ALA A 16 -9.98 0.06 39.15
CA ALA A 16 -8.74 0.50 38.49
C ALA A 16 -8.39 1.95 38.83
N TRP A 17 -9.39 2.84 38.90
CA TRP A 17 -9.22 4.22 39.32
C TRP A 17 -8.73 4.32 40.76
N ALA A 18 -9.39 3.62 41.69
CA ALA A 18 -8.98 3.58 43.09
C ALA A 18 -7.56 3.00 43.25
N ALA A 19 -7.25 1.89 42.57
CA ALA A 19 -5.92 1.28 42.61
C ALA A 19 -4.83 2.23 42.08
N ALA A 20 -5.10 2.96 41.00
CA ALA A 20 -4.16 3.92 40.44
C ALA A 20 -3.84 5.05 41.44
N TRP A 21 -4.85 5.64 42.07
CA TRP A 21 -4.63 6.71 43.06
C TRP A 21 -4.00 6.21 44.35
N THR A 22 -4.34 5.00 44.80
CA THR A 22 -3.67 4.36 45.95
C THR A 22 -2.18 4.13 45.68
N LEU A 23 -1.82 3.71 44.46
CA LEU A 23 -0.41 3.56 44.06
C LEU A 23 0.32 4.91 44.08
N VAL A 24 -0.30 5.97 43.55
CA VAL A 24 0.27 7.32 43.59
C VAL A 24 0.52 7.76 45.04
N VAL A 25 -0.46 7.60 45.93
CA VAL A 25 -0.30 7.91 47.36
C VAL A 25 0.87 7.14 47.97
N ALA A 26 0.96 5.83 47.71
CA ALA A 26 2.02 4.98 48.24
C ALA A 26 3.42 5.41 47.76
N LEU A 27 3.59 5.65 46.45
CA LEU A 27 4.85 6.08 45.85
C LEU A 27 5.32 7.42 46.41
N PHE A 28 4.41 8.39 46.48
CA PHE A 28 4.74 9.73 46.98
C PHE A 28 4.95 9.75 48.50
N THR A 29 4.33 8.83 49.25
CA THR A 29 4.62 8.62 50.67
C THR A 29 6.01 8.01 50.85
N ALA A 30 6.36 7.00 50.05
CA ALA A 30 7.69 6.39 50.08
C ALA A 30 8.79 7.38 49.72
N HIS A 31 8.56 8.21 48.69
CA HIS A 31 9.48 9.28 48.30
C HIS A 31 9.71 10.30 49.42
N GLU A 32 8.63 10.80 50.04
CA GLU A 32 8.75 11.79 51.12
C GLU A 32 9.38 11.16 52.38
N LEU A 33 9.09 9.89 52.67
CA LEU A 33 9.74 9.15 53.76
C LEU A 33 11.24 9.00 53.53
N PHE A 34 11.64 8.61 52.31
CA PHE A 34 13.05 8.53 51.92
C PHE A 34 13.73 9.89 52.07
N ALA A 35 13.13 10.96 51.54
CA ALA A 35 13.69 12.31 51.64
C ALA A 35 13.85 12.76 53.09
N VAL A 36 12.84 12.55 53.95
CA VAL A 36 12.91 12.89 55.38
C VAL A 36 14.05 12.14 56.06
N ARG A 37 14.23 10.84 55.79
CA ARG A 37 15.32 10.05 56.38
C ARG A 37 16.68 10.48 55.87
N TRP A 38 16.78 10.81 54.59
CA TRP A 38 18.01 11.28 53.96
C TRP A 38 18.54 12.57 54.59
N TYR A 39 17.64 13.51 54.91
CA TYR A 39 17.99 14.78 55.57
C TYR A 39 17.99 14.73 57.10
N GLY A 40 18.03 13.53 57.71
CA GLY A 40 18.12 13.36 59.16
C GLY A 40 16.84 13.71 59.95
N GLY A 41 15.69 13.82 59.28
CA GLY A 41 14.42 14.12 59.92
C GLY A 41 13.78 12.91 60.61
N THR A 42 12.99 13.18 61.66
CA THR A 42 12.35 12.14 62.51
C THR A 42 10.85 11.99 62.29
N ARG A 43 10.27 12.60 61.23
CA ARG A 43 8.81 12.51 60.98
C ARG A 43 8.38 11.06 60.77
N GLY A 44 7.32 10.65 61.46
CA GLY A 44 6.75 9.30 61.35
C GLY A 44 6.03 9.07 60.02
N TRP A 45 6.09 7.84 59.50
CA TRP A 45 5.48 7.48 58.20
C TRP A 45 3.96 7.70 58.16
N ARG A 46 3.25 7.60 59.30
CA ARG A 46 1.80 7.78 59.39
C ARG A 46 1.36 9.20 59.02
N SER A 47 2.11 10.20 59.48
CA SER A 47 1.79 11.60 59.23
C SER A 47 2.07 12.02 57.78
N LEU A 48 3.10 11.41 57.17
CA LEU A 48 3.40 11.54 55.74
C LEU A 48 2.34 10.86 54.88
N LEU A 49 1.95 9.62 55.21
CA LEU A 49 0.90 8.89 54.49
C LEU A 49 -0.42 9.67 54.49
N LEU A 50 -0.84 10.18 55.65
CA LEU A 50 -2.06 10.97 55.78
C LEU A 50 -2.00 12.26 54.95
N ARG A 51 -0.87 12.96 54.99
CA ARG A 51 -0.61 14.16 54.16
C ARG A 51 -0.74 13.86 52.66
N GLN A 52 -0.09 12.81 52.19
CA GLN A 52 -0.12 12.43 50.77
C GLN A 52 -1.51 11.94 50.36
N THR A 53 -2.21 11.23 51.25
CA THR A 53 -3.59 10.80 51.02
C THR A 53 -4.51 11.99 50.78
N VAL A 54 -4.47 13.01 51.64
CA VAL A 54 -5.28 14.23 51.48
C VAL A 54 -4.95 14.95 50.16
N SER A 55 -3.66 15.11 49.84
CA SER A 55 -3.22 15.80 48.62
C SER A 55 -3.61 15.08 47.33
N TRP A 56 -3.49 13.75 47.28
CA TRP A 56 -3.75 12.98 46.07
C TRP A 56 -5.21 12.57 45.91
N LEU A 57 -5.98 12.44 46.99
CA LEU A 57 -7.44 12.29 46.89
C LEU A 57 -8.11 13.57 46.36
N ALA A 58 -7.57 14.75 46.69
CA ALA A 58 -8.01 16.00 46.08
C ALA A 58 -7.83 15.96 44.54
N TRP A 59 -6.70 15.42 44.05
CA TRP A 59 -6.49 15.20 42.63
C TRP A 59 -7.41 14.12 42.04
N ALA A 60 -7.69 13.04 42.77
CA ALA A 60 -8.63 12.00 42.35
C ALA A 60 -10.06 12.56 42.13
N ALA A 61 -10.48 13.55 42.92
CA ALA A 61 -11.75 14.24 42.77
C ALA A 61 -11.76 15.23 41.59
N LEU A 62 -10.65 15.93 41.35
CA LEU A 62 -10.55 16.96 40.30
C LEU A 62 -10.23 16.40 38.91
N ALA A 63 -9.54 15.27 38.81
CA ALA A 63 -9.10 14.69 37.55
C ALA A 63 -10.23 14.38 36.54
N PRO A 64 -11.43 13.89 36.94
CA PRO A 64 -12.55 13.71 36.00
C PRO A 64 -12.96 15.01 35.29
N ILE A 65 -12.94 16.14 36.01
CA ILE A 65 -13.25 17.47 35.46
C ILE A 65 -12.20 17.86 34.42
N VAL A 66 -10.91 17.67 34.75
CA VAL A 66 -9.79 17.95 33.83
C VAL A 66 -9.88 17.08 32.58
N VAL A 67 -10.16 15.78 32.74
CA VAL A 67 -10.32 14.83 31.62
C VAL A 67 -11.50 15.23 30.73
N GLN A 68 -12.63 15.63 31.32
CA GLN A 68 -13.81 16.04 30.56
C GLN A 68 -13.57 17.36 29.81
N LEU A 69 -12.88 18.31 30.43
CA LEU A 69 -12.48 19.56 29.78
C LEU A 69 -11.52 19.31 28.62
N ALA A 70 -10.48 18.49 28.82
CA ALA A 70 -9.53 18.11 27.77
C ALA A 70 -10.19 17.34 26.60
N ARG A 71 -11.32 16.66 26.86
CA ARG A 71 -12.14 16.05 25.80
C ARG A 71 -12.95 17.08 25.03
N ARG A 72 -13.52 18.08 25.71
CA ARG A 72 -14.35 19.14 25.09
C ARG A 72 -13.52 20.18 24.32
N VAL A 73 -12.32 20.50 24.81
CA VAL A 73 -11.46 21.55 24.25
C VAL A 73 -10.13 20.93 23.80
N PRO A 74 -10.06 20.30 22.62
CA PRO A 74 -8.81 19.71 22.12
C PRO A 74 -7.83 20.78 21.61
N LEU A 75 -6.52 20.60 21.86
CA LEU A 75 -5.48 21.42 21.23
C LEU A 75 -5.29 20.97 19.77
N ARG A 76 -5.96 21.64 18.84
CA ARG A 76 -5.84 21.40 17.40
C ARG A 76 -5.11 22.56 16.73
N ARG A 77 -4.39 22.29 15.64
CA ARG A 77 -3.64 23.33 14.89
C ARG A 77 -4.49 24.55 14.52
N GLY A 78 -5.76 24.36 14.15
CA GLY A 78 -6.68 25.47 13.79
C GLY A 78 -7.33 26.21 14.97
N ALA A 79 -7.17 25.74 16.21
CA ALA A 79 -7.78 26.35 17.40
C ALA A 79 -6.80 26.38 18.59
N LEU A 80 -5.49 26.36 18.30
CA LEU A 80 -4.46 26.14 19.30
C LEU A 80 -4.43 27.26 20.34
N ALA A 81 -4.48 28.53 19.90
CA ALA A 81 -4.48 29.68 20.79
C ALA A 81 -5.66 29.65 21.77
N ARG A 82 -6.88 29.43 21.27
CA ARG A 82 -8.08 29.29 22.11
C ARG A 82 -8.01 28.10 23.06
N GLY A 83 -7.48 26.98 22.60
CA GLY A 83 -7.30 25.79 23.44
C GLY A 83 -6.30 26.04 24.56
N LEU A 84 -5.16 26.67 24.24
CA LEU A 84 -4.13 27.02 25.21
C LEU A 84 -4.63 28.03 26.25
N THR A 85 -5.40 29.06 25.84
CA THR A 85 -5.95 30.04 26.80
C THR A 85 -6.94 29.41 27.76
N VAL A 86 -7.85 28.55 27.27
CA VAL A 86 -8.80 27.83 28.13
C VAL A 86 -8.07 26.88 29.09
N HIS A 87 -7.07 26.15 28.62
CA HIS A 87 -6.29 25.26 29.48
C HIS A 87 -5.40 25.99 30.48
N ALA A 88 -4.87 27.17 30.15
CA ALA A 88 -4.12 28.00 31.08
C ALA A 88 -5.02 28.53 32.20
N ALA A 89 -6.20 29.08 31.86
CA ALA A 89 -7.17 29.57 32.83
C ALA A 89 -7.71 28.44 33.72
N ALA A 90 -8.06 27.30 33.13
CA ALA A 90 -8.54 26.14 33.87
C ALA A 90 -7.44 25.50 34.73
N GLY A 91 -6.19 25.47 34.28
CA GLY A 91 -5.05 24.99 35.06
C GLY A 91 -4.82 25.82 36.32
N ALA A 92 -4.90 27.15 36.20
CA ALA A 92 -4.82 28.05 37.35
C ALA A 92 -6.00 27.84 38.32
N ALA A 93 -7.24 27.77 37.81
CA ALA A 93 -8.43 27.57 38.63
C ALA A 93 -8.42 26.21 39.36
N VAL A 94 -8.04 25.12 38.68
CA VAL A 94 -7.92 23.78 39.29
C VAL A 94 -6.81 23.75 40.33
N SER A 95 -5.70 24.45 40.10
CA SER A 95 -4.61 24.54 41.08
C SER A 95 -5.05 25.25 42.36
N VAL A 96 -5.79 26.36 42.24
CA VAL A 96 -6.38 27.05 43.39
C VAL A 96 -7.41 26.18 44.11
N ALA A 97 -8.30 25.51 43.35
CA ALA A 97 -9.30 24.61 43.92
C ALA A 97 -8.67 23.43 44.68
N HIS A 98 -7.60 22.84 44.14
CA HIS A 98 -6.83 21.81 44.81
C HIS A 98 -6.23 22.33 46.12
N SER A 99 -5.56 23.49 46.08
CA SER A 99 -4.96 24.08 47.29
C SER A 99 -5.99 24.41 48.36
N LEU A 100 -7.17 24.93 47.98
CA LEU A 100 -8.28 25.19 48.90
C LEU A 100 -8.83 23.90 49.51
N LEU A 101 -9.01 22.86 48.69
CA LEU A 101 -9.50 21.56 49.16
C LEU A 101 -8.53 20.93 50.16
N VAL A 102 -7.23 20.96 49.87
CA VAL A 102 -6.20 20.49 50.80
C VAL A 102 -6.19 21.35 52.06
N ALA A 103 -6.23 22.68 51.95
CA ALA A 103 -6.22 23.60 53.09
C ALA A 103 -7.45 23.47 54.00
N ALA A 104 -8.62 23.09 53.45
CA ALA A 104 -9.83 22.84 54.24
C ALA A 104 -9.76 21.52 55.03
N VAL A 105 -9.11 20.51 54.46
CA VAL A 105 -9.04 19.15 55.03
C VAL A 105 -7.86 19.01 55.99
N TYR A 106 -6.75 19.70 55.73
CA TYR A 106 -5.51 19.60 56.52
C TYR A 106 -5.67 19.89 58.03
N PRO A 107 -6.44 20.92 58.46
CA PRO A 107 -6.65 21.23 59.88
C PRO A 107 -7.45 20.17 60.65
N LEU A 108 -8.25 19.36 59.96
CA LEU A 108 -9.01 18.25 60.58
C LEU A 108 -8.09 17.12 61.06
N PHE A 109 -6.86 17.06 60.55
CA PHE A 109 -5.89 16.00 60.83
C PHE A 109 -4.64 16.47 61.59
N TYR A 110 -4.38 17.79 61.63
CA TYR A 110 -3.24 18.39 62.33
C TYR A 110 -3.73 19.47 63.30
N TYR A 111 -3.49 19.26 64.60
CA TYR A 111 -3.82 20.22 65.66
C TYR A 111 -2.88 21.44 65.61
N ALA A 112 -3.38 22.60 65.19
CA ALA A 112 -2.84 23.94 65.51
C ALA A 112 -3.88 25.06 65.21
N PRO A 113 -4.66 25.52 66.20
CA PRO A 113 -5.74 26.49 65.98
C PRO A 113 -5.25 27.92 66.22
N SER A 114 -4.55 28.51 65.25
CA SER A 114 -4.44 29.97 65.18
C SER A 114 -4.63 30.45 63.75
N ALA A 115 -5.36 31.56 63.57
CA ALA A 115 -5.60 32.16 62.27
C ALA A 115 -4.30 32.63 61.57
N ALA A 116 -3.21 32.79 62.33
CA ALA A 116 -1.88 33.05 61.79
C ALA A 116 -1.25 31.78 61.19
N ALA A 117 -1.26 30.66 61.91
CA ALA A 117 -0.72 29.39 61.43
C ALA A 117 -1.44 28.87 60.18
N LEU A 118 -2.76 29.08 60.08
CA LEU A 118 -3.54 28.75 58.88
C LEU A 118 -3.14 29.61 57.67
N ARG A 119 -2.87 30.91 57.87
CA ARG A 119 -2.42 31.81 56.79
C ARG A 119 -1.04 31.46 56.28
N ASP A 120 -0.11 31.11 57.16
CA ASP A 120 1.25 30.76 56.76
C ASP A 120 1.30 29.40 56.03
N VAL A 121 0.57 28.40 56.54
CA VAL A 121 0.39 27.11 55.85
C VAL A 121 -0.28 27.31 54.49
N PHE A 122 -1.28 28.19 54.41
CA PHE A 122 -1.94 28.52 53.14
C PHE A 122 -0.97 29.19 52.16
N ARG A 123 -0.17 30.17 52.60
CA ARG A 123 0.78 30.89 51.73
C ARG A 123 1.88 29.96 51.21
N GLU A 124 2.47 29.15 52.07
CA GLU A 124 3.51 28.18 51.71
C GLU A 124 2.96 27.09 50.78
N ARG A 125 1.73 26.61 51.02
CA ARG A 125 1.09 25.56 50.19
C ARG A 125 0.57 26.09 48.87
N VAL A 126 -0.07 27.25 48.83
CA VAL A 126 -0.60 27.82 47.59
C VAL A 126 0.54 28.23 46.67
N ALA A 127 1.56 28.93 47.18
CA ALA A 127 2.69 29.34 46.36
C ALA A 127 3.60 28.15 45.98
N GLY A 128 3.88 27.24 46.93
CA GLY A 128 4.78 26.11 46.71
C GLY A 128 4.18 24.96 45.88
N ALA A 129 2.86 24.71 45.99
CA ALA A 129 2.20 23.63 45.25
C ALA A 129 1.65 24.07 43.88
N PHE A 130 1.56 25.37 43.59
CA PHE A 130 0.98 25.86 42.33
C PHE A 130 1.69 25.30 41.09
N VAL A 131 3.02 25.31 41.07
CA VAL A 131 3.81 24.81 39.94
C VAL A 131 3.60 23.30 39.77
N VAL A 132 3.65 22.55 40.87
CA VAL A 132 3.43 21.09 40.85
C VAL A 132 2.02 20.77 40.37
N ASN A 133 1.01 21.51 40.85
CA ASN A 133 -0.38 21.33 40.45
C ASN A 133 -0.59 21.65 38.96
N LEU A 134 0.04 22.70 38.45
CA LEU A 134 0.01 23.04 37.03
C LEU A 134 0.67 21.95 36.18
N LEU A 135 1.80 21.38 36.63
CA LEU A 135 2.45 20.27 35.93
C LEU A 135 1.56 19.02 35.89
N VAL A 136 0.91 18.66 37.01
CA VAL A 136 -0.04 17.54 37.04
C VAL A 136 -1.23 17.80 36.11
N TYR A 137 -1.76 19.02 36.09
CA TYR A 137 -2.80 19.43 35.15
C TYR A 137 -2.37 19.24 33.69
N VAL A 138 -1.20 19.79 33.32
CA VAL A 138 -0.66 19.70 31.96
C VAL A 138 -0.41 18.25 31.56
N ALA A 139 0.13 17.43 32.47
CA ALA A 139 0.35 16.01 32.23
C ALA A 139 -0.96 15.25 31.95
N LEU A 140 -2.02 15.52 32.71
CA LEU A 140 -3.35 14.94 32.48
C LEU A 140 -3.93 15.35 31.11
N VAL A 141 -3.85 16.64 30.78
CA VAL A 141 -4.31 17.16 29.49
C VAL A 141 -3.51 16.53 28.33
N ALA A 142 -2.19 16.45 28.46
CA ALA A 142 -1.31 15.84 27.47
C ALA A 142 -1.61 14.35 27.29
N ALA A 143 -1.80 13.59 28.38
CA ALA A 143 -2.14 12.17 28.33
C ALA A 143 -3.47 11.92 27.60
N VAL A 144 -4.50 12.70 27.90
CA VAL A 144 -5.81 12.60 27.23
C VAL A 144 -5.67 12.91 25.74
N GLN A 145 -4.88 13.90 25.36
CA GLN A 145 -4.68 14.25 23.96
C GLN A 145 -3.85 13.21 23.21
N ALA A 146 -2.77 12.71 23.81
CA ALA A 146 -1.97 11.63 23.26
C ALA A 146 -2.82 10.39 23.00
N GLN A 147 -3.67 10.00 23.95
CA GLN A 147 -4.60 8.88 23.79
C GLN A 147 -5.58 9.10 22.65
N ARG A 148 -6.14 10.31 22.51
CA ARG A 148 -7.06 10.64 21.40
C ARG A 148 -6.36 10.57 20.05
N HIS A 149 -5.13 11.09 19.95
CA HIS A 149 -4.36 11.04 18.73
C HIS A 149 -3.96 9.61 18.35
N ALA A 150 -3.59 8.78 19.33
CA ALA A 150 -3.29 7.37 19.11
C ALA A 150 -4.53 6.60 18.60
N LEU A 151 -5.69 6.80 19.22
CA LEU A 151 -6.95 6.18 18.77
C LEU A 151 -7.35 6.63 17.37
N ALA A 152 -7.24 7.92 17.07
CA ALA A 152 -7.55 8.44 15.74
C ALA A 152 -6.62 7.89 14.64
N ARG A 153 -5.33 7.71 14.94
CA ARG A 153 -4.38 7.04 14.03
C ARG A 153 -4.78 5.60 13.80
N ALA A 154 -5.01 4.83 14.88
CA ALA A 154 -5.42 3.43 14.78
C ALA A 154 -6.73 3.25 13.99
N GLU A 155 -7.71 4.14 14.18
CA GLU A 155 -8.95 4.12 13.37
C GLU A 155 -8.70 4.41 11.90
N SER A 156 -7.83 5.37 11.58
CA SER A 156 -7.46 5.72 10.22
C SER A 156 -6.77 4.54 9.52
N ASP A 157 -5.80 3.91 10.20
CA ASP A 157 -5.07 2.75 9.70
C ASP A 157 -6.01 1.56 9.46
N ALA A 158 -6.92 1.30 10.41
CA ALA A 158 -7.93 0.26 10.27
C ALA A 158 -8.92 0.52 9.12
N ARG A 159 -9.30 1.78 8.88
CA ARG A 159 -10.13 2.15 7.71
C ARG A 159 -9.37 1.97 6.41
N GLY A 160 -8.10 2.36 6.37
CA GLY A 160 -7.21 2.13 5.22
C GLY A 160 -7.07 0.65 4.88
N ALA A 161 -6.75 -0.17 5.87
CA ALA A 161 -6.60 -1.62 5.71
C ALA A 161 -7.91 -2.29 5.25
N ARG A 162 -9.07 -1.88 5.79
CA ARG A 162 -10.38 -2.40 5.34
C ARG A 162 -10.72 -1.98 3.91
N ALA A 163 -10.40 -0.76 3.52
CA ALA A 163 -10.61 -0.29 2.15
C ALA A 163 -9.71 -1.07 1.16
N GLU A 164 -8.46 -1.33 1.54
CA GLU A 164 -7.52 -2.13 0.76
C GLU A 164 -7.97 -3.58 0.62
N LEU A 165 -8.40 -4.23 1.72
CA LEU A 165 -8.99 -5.57 1.68
C LEU A 165 -10.27 -5.62 0.84
N GLY A 166 -11.09 -4.57 0.87
CA GLY A 166 -12.28 -4.44 0.03
C GLY A 166 -11.93 -4.37 -1.46
N LEU A 167 -10.85 -3.68 -1.83
CA LEU A 167 -10.37 -3.60 -3.22
C LEU A 167 -9.78 -4.93 -3.72
N LEU A 168 -9.16 -5.71 -2.84
CA LEU A 168 -8.62 -7.03 -3.16
C LEU A 168 -9.74 -8.09 -3.28
N THR A 169 -10.76 -8.02 -2.43
CA THR A 169 -11.89 -8.96 -2.45
C THR A 169 -12.93 -8.64 -3.53
N ALA A 170 -13.04 -7.38 -4.00
CA ALA A 170 -13.99 -6.98 -5.05
C ALA A 170 -13.70 -7.52 -6.46
N GLN A 171 -12.56 -8.19 -6.70
CA GLN A 171 -12.19 -8.62 -8.06
C GLN A 171 -12.72 -10.00 -8.45
N LEU A 172 -13.14 -10.82 -7.48
CA LEU A 172 -13.86 -12.06 -7.75
C LEU A 172 -15.33 -11.83 -7.47
N GLN A 173 -16.20 -11.98 -8.47
CA GLN A 173 -17.65 -11.89 -8.27
C GLN A 173 -18.14 -13.14 -7.53
N PRO A 174 -18.48 -13.07 -6.23
CA PRO A 174 -18.79 -14.28 -5.46
C PRO A 174 -20.02 -15.00 -6.01
N HIS A 175 -20.99 -14.23 -6.51
CA HIS A 175 -22.21 -14.77 -7.10
C HIS A 175 -21.95 -15.60 -8.37
N PHE A 176 -20.99 -15.20 -9.21
CA PHE A 176 -20.60 -15.99 -10.38
C PHE A 176 -20.04 -17.35 -9.95
N LEU A 177 -19.16 -17.35 -8.93
CA LEU A 177 -18.56 -18.56 -8.41
C LEU A 177 -19.62 -19.53 -7.84
N PHE A 178 -20.54 -19.03 -7.02
CA PHE A 178 -21.63 -19.85 -6.48
C PHE A 178 -22.54 -20.41 -7.57
N ASN A 179 -22.86 -19.60 -8.59
CA ASN A 179 -23.69 -20.05 -9.71
C ASN A 179 -23.00 -21.13 -10.56
N ALA A 180 -21.70 -20.98 -10.82
CA ALA A 180 -20.92 -21.98 -11.56
C ALA A 180 -20.83 -23.30 -10.78
N LEU A 181 -20.68 -23.24 -9.46
CA LEU A 181 -20.69 -24.42 -8.59
C LEU A 181 -22.05 -25.13 -8.60
N ASN A 182 -23.15 -24.40 -8.48
CA ASN A 182 -24.50 -25.00 -8.52
C ASN A 182 -24.79 -25.69 -9.86
N ALA A 183 -24.45 -25.04 -10.99
CA ALA A 183 -24.58 -25.66 -12.31
C ALA A 183 -23.67 -26.89 -12.46
N THR A 184 -22.49 -26.89 -11.83
CA THR A 184 -21.63 -28.08 -11.79
C THR A 184 -22.32 -29.21 -11.03
N VAL A 185 -22.93 -28.93 -9.88
CA VAL A 185 -23.65 -29.92 -9.06
C VAL A 185 -24.82 -30.52 -9.85
N GLU A 186 -25.59 -29.71 -10.58
CA GLU A 186 -26.68 -30.20 -11.45
C GLU A 186 -26.18 -31.09 -12.61
N LEU A 187 -24.96 -30.82 -13.12
CA LEU A 187 -24.34 -31.63 -14.17
C LEU A 187 -23.75 -32.95 -13.66
N ILE A 188 -23.45 -33.11 -12.37
CA ILE A 188 -22.80 -34.33 -11.85
C ILE A 188 -23.66 -35.56 -12.13
N GLU A 189 -24.98 -35.45 -12.00
CA GLU A 189 -25.90 -36.56 -12.22
C GLU A 189 -26.28 -36.74 -13.70
N SER A 190 -26.38 -35.63 -14.46
CA SER A 190 -26.91 -35.63 -15.83
C SER A 190 -25.85 -35.76 -16.93
N ASP A 191 -24.69 -35.12 -16.79
CA ASP A 191 -23.52 -35.26 -17.68
C ASP A 191 -22.22 -35.09 -16.88
N PRO A 192 -21.68 -36.19 -16.30
CA PRO A 192 -20.45 -36.17 -15.51
C PRO A 192 -19.24 -35.64 -16.29
N ARG A 193 -19.22 -35.79 -17.62
CA ARG A 193 -18.11 -35.30 -18.45
C ARG A 193 -18.21 -33.78 -18.61
N ALA A 194 -19.41 -33.22 -18.74
CA ALA A 194 -19.60 -31.76 -18.70
C ALA A 194 -19.25 -31.17 -17.33
N ALA A 195 -19.64 -31.83 -16.24
CA ALA A 195 -19.25 -31.41 -14.88
C ALA A 195 -17.72 -31.36 -14.72
N ALA A 196 -17.00 -32.39 -15.16
CA ALA A 196 -15.53 -32.41 -15.11
C ALA A 196 -14.88 -31.29 -15.94
N ARG A 197 -15.44 -30.99 -17.13
CA ARG A 197 -14.98 -29.83 -17.95
C ARG A 197 -15.26 -28.50 -17.23
N MET A 198 -16.42 -28.36 -16.60
CA MET A 198 -16.82 -27.16 -15.84
C MET A 198 -15.84 -26.87 -14.69
N VAL A 199 -15.51 -27.88 -13.88
CA VAL A 199 -14.54 -27.76 -12.78
C VAL A 199 -13.17 -27.33 -13.28
N ARG A 200 -12.69 -27.90 -14.40
CA ARG A 200 -11.41 -27.53 -15.00
C ARG A 200 -11.42 -26.08 -15.49
N SER A 201 -12.47 -25.68 -16.21
CA SER A 201 -12.65 -24.30 -16.69
C SER A 201 -12.69 -23.30 -15.54
N LEU A 202 -13.40 -23.62 -14.46
CA LEU A 202 -13.48 -22.77 -13.27
C LEU A 202 -12.14 -22.63 -12.56
N SER A 203 -11.41 -23.74 -12.40
CA SER A 203 -10.07 -23.76 -11.78
C SER A 203 -9.09 -22.90 -12.57
N GLU A 204 -9.10 -23.01 -13.89
CA GLU A 204 -8.24 -22.21 -14.78
C GLU A 204 -8.60 -20.71 -14.74
N LEU A 205 -9.90 -20.38 -14.69
CA LEU A 205 -10.37 -18.98 -14.55
C LEU A 205 -9.95 -18.35 -13.22
N LEU A 206 -10.08 -19.09 -12.12
CA LEU A 206 -9.64 -18.64 -10.79
C LEU A 206 -8.13 -18.44 -10.76
N ARG A 207 -7.37 -19.41 -11.28
CA ARG A 207 -5.90 -19.33 -11.39
C ARG A 207 -5.48 -18.10 -12.20
N ARG A 208 -6.05 -17.88 -13.39
CA ARG A 208 -5.73 -16.70 -14.23
C ARG A 208 -6.18 -15.38 -13.62
N SER A 209 -7.31 -15.34 -12.93
CA SER A 209 -7.77 -14.13 -12.22
C SER A 209 -6.84 -13.76 -11.05
N LEU A 210 -6.29 -14.76 -10.36
CA LEU A 210 -5.34 -14.58 -9.26
C LEU A 210 -3.93 -14.22 -9.76
N THR A 211 -3.48 -14.78 -10.88
CA THR A 211 -2.16 -14.50 -11.48
C THR A 211 -2.16 -13.19 -12.30
N GLY A 212 -3.25 -12.87 -12.99
CA GLY A 212 -3.43 -11.66 -13.79
C GLY A 212 -3.37 -10.35 -12.99
N LEU A 213 -3.54 -10.43 -11.66
CA LEU A 213 -3.28 -9.33 -10.71
C LEU A 213 -1.82 -8.86 -10.69
N ARG A 214 -0.88 -9.67 -11.22
CA ARG A 214 0.57 -9.42 -11.17
C ARG A 214 1.16 -8.98 -12.52
N GLY A 215 0.43 -9.15 -13.62
CA GLY A 215 0.88 -8.79 -14.97
C GLY A 215 0.45 -7.39 -15.38
N THR A 216 1.34 -6.62 -16.01
CA THR A 216 0.99 -5.31 -16.60
C THR A 216 0.43 -5.42 -18.01
N VAL A 217 0.68 -6.53 -18.71
CA VAL A 217 0.36 -6.74 -20.13
C VAL A 217 0.13 -8.23 -20.43
N THR A 218 -0.79 -8.53 -21.33
CA THR A 218 -1.05 -9.85 -21.94
C THR A 218 -1.32 -9.69 -23.44
N THR A 219 -1.40 -10.78 -24.22
CA THR A 219 -1.87 -10.69 -25.61
C THR A 219 -3.40 -10.68 -25.68
N LEU A 220 -3.96 -10.11 -26.76
CA LEU A 220 -5.40 -10.17 -27.00
C LEU A 220 -5.86 -11.62 -27.20
N ASP A 221 -5.04 -12.47 -27.81
CA ASP A 221 -5.33 -13.89 -27.99
C ASP A 221 -5.49 -14.62 -26.64
N ASP A 222 -4.63 -14.34 -25.66
CA ASP A 222 -4.75 -14.88 -24.30
C ASP A 222 -6.02 -14.42 -23.58
N GLU A 223 -6.42 -13.16 -23.78
CA GLU A 223 -7.68 -12.62 -23.25
C GLU A 223 -8.89 -13.29 -23.90
N LEU A 224 -8.88 -13.48 -25.23
CA LEU A 224 -9.93 -14.16 -25.96
C LEU A 224 -10.05 -15.63 -25.54
N ALA A 225 -8.94 -16.35 -25.40
CA ALA A 225 -8.95 -17.73 -24.93
C ALA A 225 -9.51 -17.86 -23.49
N THR A 226 -9.23 -16.87 -22.63
CA THR A 226 -9.80 -16.82 -21.28
C THR A 226 -11.29 -16.52 -21.33
N LEU A 227 -11.71 -15.62 -22.22
CA LEU A 227 -13.10 -15.27 -22.43
C LEU A 227 -13.93 -16.45 -22.97
N GLU A 228 -13.38 -17.24 -23.88
CA GLU A 228 -14.02 -18.47 -24.39
C GLU A 228 -14.37 -19.44 -23.27
N ARG A 229 -13.45 -19.64 -22.33
CA ARG A 229 -13.69 -20.48 -21.14
C ARG A 229 -14.80 -19.90 -20.26
N TYR A 230 -14.79 -18.59 -20.02
CA TYR A 230 -15.83 -17.91 -19.27
C TYR A 230 -17.21 -18.06 -19.93
N VAL A 231 -17.29 -17.87 -21.24
CA VAL A 231 -18.52 -18.05 -22.02
C VAL A 231 -19.01 -19.49 -21.97
N ALA A 232 -18.10 -20.47 -22.04
CA ALA A 232 -18.47 -21.89 -21.93
C ALA A 232 -19.14 -22.21 -20.58
N ILE A 233 -18.67 -21.59 -19.48
CA ILE A 233 -19.32 -21.70 -18.17
C ILE A 233 -20.73 -21.08 -18.20
N GLN A 234 -20.87 -19.89 -18.77
CA GLN A 234 -22.17 -19.20 -18.85
C GLN A 234 -23.19 -19.91 -19.75
N ARG A 235 -22.75 -20.57 -20.82
CA ARG A 235 -23.63 -21.32 -21.75
C ARG A 235 -24.33 -22.51 -21.11
N VAL A 236 -23.74 -23.12 -20.07
CA VAL A 236 -24.43 -24.17 -19.33
C VAL A 236 -25.65 -23.63 -18.61
N ARG A 237 -25.55 -22.40 -18.06
CA ARG A 237 -26.65 -21.73 -17.36
C ARG A 237 -27.63 -21.04 -18.31
N PHE A 238 -27.14 -20.57 -19.45
CA PHE A 238 -27.92 -19.89 -20.49
C PHE A 238 -27.67 -20.55 -21.85
N PRO A 239 -28.35 -21.66 -22.15
CA PRO A 239 -28.10 -22.45 -23.37
C PRO A 239 -28.36 -21.67 -24.67
N THR A 240 -29.25 -20.69 -24.63
CA THR A 240 -29.63 -19.83 -25.76
C THR A 240 -28.74 -18.57 -25.88
N LEU A 241 -27.71 -18.42 -25.04
CA LEU A 241 -26.75 -17.33 -25.12
C LEU A 241 -25.85 -17.49 -26.36
N ALA A 242 -26.06 -16.61 -27.34
CA ALA A 242 -25.18 -16.49 -28.50
C ALA A 242 -24.02 -15.56 -28.16
N VAL A 243 -22.78 -16.08 -28.27
CA VAL A 243 -21.57 -15.24 -28.15
C VAL A 243 -20.70 -15.46 -29.36
N THR A 244 -20.37 -14.36 -30.04
CA THR A 244 -19.50 -14.33 -31.22
C THR A 244 -18.22 -13.58 -30.88
N LEU A 245 -17.08 -14.21 -31.15
CA LEU A 245 -15.75 -13.63 -30.98
C LEU A 245 -15.13 -13.50 -32.36
N ASP A 246 -15.02 -12.26 -32.84
CA ASP A 246 -14.44 -11.94 -34.13
C ASP A 246 -13.20 -11.07 -33.92
N ALA A 247 -12.04 -11.58 -34.32
CA ALA A 247 -10.78 -10.88 -34.18
C ALA A 247 -9.98 -11.05 -35.47
N GLU A 248 -9.59 -9.94 -36.08
CA GLU A 248 -8.70 -9.95 -37.23
C GLU A 248 -7.35 -10.59 -36.85
N PRO A 249 -6.71 -11.38 -37.73
CA PRO A 249 -5.43 -12.01 -37.44
C PRO A 249 -4.35 -11.02 -36.95
N ALA A 250 -4.33 -9.82 -37.52
CA ALA A 250 -3.41 -8.74 -37.12
C ALA A 250 -3.69 -8.18 -35.71
N ALA A 251 -4.91 -8.32 -35.21
CA ALA A 251 -5.31 -7.83 -33.88
C ALA A 251 -4.97 -8.81 -32.75
N ARG A 252 -4.95 -10.13 -33.01
CA ARG A 252 -4.73 -11.17 -32.00
C ARG A 252 -3.41 -11.02 -31.23
N GLY A 253 -2.34 -10.62 -31.93
CA GLY A 253 -1.02 -10.41 -31.34
C GLY A 253 -0.86 -9.07 -30.60
N ALA A 254 -1.89 -8.23 -30.53
CA ALA A 254 -1.81 -6.94 -29.87
C ALA A 254 -1.69 -7.11 -28.34
N LEU A 255 -0.79 -6.34 -27.74
CA LEU A 255 -0.62 -6.29 -26.31
C LEU A 255 -1.74 -5.47 -25.66
N VAL A 256 -2.42 -6.04 -24.67
CA VAL A 256 -3.53 -5.42 -23.93
C VAL A 256 -3.37 -5.60 -22.42
N PRO A 257 -4.01 -4.78 -21.57
CA PRO A 257 -4.06 -5.04 -20.14
C PRO A 257 -4.84 -6.32 -19.85
N PRO A 258 -4.46 -7.11 -18.83
CA PRO A 258 -5.21 -8.30 -18.46
C PRO A 258 -6.62 -7.94 -17.96
N LEU A 259 -7.56 -8.85 -18.17
CA LEU A 259 -8.97 -8.74 -17.78
C LEU A 259 -9.64 -7.48 -18.36
N ILE A 260 -9.35 -7.15 -19.62
CA ILE A 260 -9.96 -6.00 -20.30
C ILE A 260 -11.30 -6.34 -20.92
N LEU A 261 -11.45 -7.56 -21.48
CA LEU A 261 -12.67 -8.00 -22.15
C LEU A 261 -13.68 -8.58 -21.16
N GLN A 262 -13.21 -9.36 -20.17
CA GLN A 262 -14.08 -10.11 -19.27
C GLN A 262 -15.12 -9.21 -18.55
N PRO A 263 -14.76 -8.08 -17.91
CA PRO A 263 -15.76 -7.23 -17.25
C PRO A 263 -16.79 -6.61 -18.21
N LEU A 264 -16.41 -6.39 -19.48
CA LEU A 264 -17.31 -5.84 -20.49
C LEU A 264 -18.30 -6.91 -20.95
N VAL A 265 -17.83 -8.13 -21.19
CA VAL A 265 -18.69 -9.26 -21.58
C VAL A 265 -19.58 -9.71 -20.43
N GLU A 266 -19.10 -9.71 -19.19
CA GLU A 266 -19.92 -9.96 -18.00
C GLU A 266 -21.11 -9.01 -17.92
N ASN A 267 -20.86 -7.70 -18.10
CA ASN A 267 -21.93 -6.72 -18.14
C ASN A 267 -22.86 -6.97 -19.33
N ALA A 268 -22.31 -7.20 -20.53
CA ALA A 268 -23.09 -7.50 -21.72
C ALA A 268 -24.04 -8.69 -21.50
N ILE A 269 -23.57 -9.82 -20.98
CA ILE A 269 -24.39 -10.99 -20.67
C ILE A 269 -25.45 -10.67 -19.60
N LYS A 270 -25.06 -9.97 -18.53
CA LYS A 270 -25.99 -9.58 -17.46
C LYS A 270 -27.16 -8.75 -17.98
N TYR A 271 -26.90 -7.81 -18.88
CA TYR A 271 -27.90 -6.89 -19.42
C TYR A 271 -28.59 -7.39 -20.70
N SER A 272 -28.01 -8.36 -21.42
CA SER A 272 -28.62 -8.98 -22.60
C SER A 272 -29.58 -10.10 -22.25
N VAL A 273 -29.17 -11.02 -21.36
CA VAL A 273 -29.95 -12.22 -21.05
C VAL A 273 -31.18 -11.90 -20.20
N GLY A 274 -31.06 -10.92 -19.29
CA GLY A 274 -32.19 -10.31 -18.57
C GLY A 274 -33.29 -11.29 -18.13
N ALA A 275 -34.56 -10.89 -18.30
CA ALA A 275 -35.73 -11.72 -18.01
C ALA A 275 -36.16 -12.65 -19.17
N ARG A 276 -35.49 -12.59 -20.32
CA ARG A 276 -35.91 -13.29 -21.55
C ARG A 276 -35.21 -14.63 -21.74
N GLY A 277 -34.11 -14.88 -21.02
CA GLY A 277 -33.34 -16.12 -21.12
C GLY A 277 -32.49 -16.23 -22.40
N GLU A 278 -32.77 -15.43 -23.43
CA GLU A 278 -32.04 -15.35 -24.69
C GLU A 278 -31.25 -14.04 -24.78
N GLY A 279 -30.07 -14.07 -25.39
CA GLY A 279 -29.26 -12.87 -25.62
C GLY A 279 -28.09 -13.12 -26.55
N ALA A 280 -27.65 -12.07 -27.24
CA ALA A 280 -26.52 -12.09 -28.15
C ALA A 280 -25.44 -11.10 -27.69
N VAL A 281 -24.21 -11.58 -27.58
CA VAL A 281 -23.02 -10.76 -27.31
C VAL A 281 -22.02 -10.94 -28.44
N ARG A 282 -21.47 -9.85 -28.93
CA ARG A 282 -20.45 -9.83 -29.98
C ARG A 282 -19.22 -9.09 -29.51
N VAL A 283 -18.07 -9.72 -29.64
CA VAL A 283 -16.75 -9.14 -29.38
C VAL A 283 -16.04 -9.02 -30.72
N GLU A 284 -15.61 -7.82 -31.06
CA GLU A 284 -14.92 -7.50 -32.32
C GLU A 284 -13.57 -6.87 -32.02
N ALA A 285 -12.53 -7.29 -32.73
CA ALA A 285 -11.19 -6.73 -32.63
C ALA A 285 -10.56 -6.54 -34.02
N ALA A 286 -10.11 -5.32 -34.30
CA ALA A 286 -9.51 -4.95 -35.58
C ALA A 286 -8.33 -3.99 -35.38
N VAL A 287 -7.40 -3.94 -36.34
CA VAL A 287 -6.32 -2.94 -36.36
C VAL A 287 -6.59 -1.92 -37.45
N ALA A 288 -6.85 -0.68 -37.05
CA ALA A 288 -7.10 0.43 -37.98
C ALA A 288 -6.12 1.58 -37.72
N GLY A 289 -5.33 1.95 -38.74
CA GLY A 289 -4.36 3.05 -38.64
C GLY A 289 -3.27 2.82 -37.58
N GLY A 290 -2.85 1.58 -37.36
CA GLY A 290 -1.84 1.20 -36.35
C GLY A 290 -2.37 1.17 -34.90
N ALA A 291 -3.67 1.36 -34.70
CA ALA A 291 -4.31 1.26 -33.41
C ALA A 291 -5.27 0.06 -33.36
N LEU A 292 -5.24 -0.65 -32.24
CA LEU A 292 -6.21 -1.68 -31.89
C LEU A 292 -7.55 -1.01 -31.56
N ARG A 293 -8.61 -1.50 -32.20
CA ARG A 293 -10.00 -1.20 -31.91
C ARG A 293 -10.65 -2.47 -31.37
N LEU A 294 -11.15 -2.39 -30.14
CA LEU A 294 -11.93 -3.44 -29.48
C LEU A 294 -13.36 -2.96 -29.31
N SER A 295 -14.35 -3.81 -29.59
CA SER A 295 -15.73 -3.53 -29.22
C SER A 295 -16.41 -4.76 -28.65
N VAL A 296 -17.20 -4.54 -27.60
CA VAL A 296 -18.14 -5.51 -27.05
C VAL A 296 -19.53 -4.90 -27.22
N SER A 297 -20.41 -5.60 -27.92
CA SER A 297 -21.80 -5.19 -28.11
C SER A 297 -22.77 -6.28 -27.71
N ASP A 298 -23.93 -5.87 -27.21
CA ASP A 298 -25.06 -6.73 -26.90
C ASP A 298 -26.34 -6.27 -27.60
N ASP A 299 -27.35 -7.14 -27.60
CA ASP A 299 -28.70 -6.85 -28.09
C ASP A 299 -29.73 -6.63 -26.95
N GLY A 300 -29.25 -6.30 -25.75
CA GLY A 300 -30.04 -6.15 -24.54
C GLY A 300 -30.89 -4.88 -24.48
N VAL A 301 -31.23 -4.48 -23.26
CA VAL A 301 -32.10 -3.30 -22.99
C VAL A 301 -31.42 -1.94 -23.22
N GLY A 302 -30.10 -1.91 -23.44
CA GLY A 302 -29.33 -0.68 -23.62
C GLY A 302 -29.22 0.18 -22.36
N PHE A 303 -28.79 1.43 -22.51
CA PHE A 303 -28.45 2.35 -21.41
C PHE A 303 -29.66 2.99 -20.67
N GLY A 304 -30.87 2.43 -20.77
CA GLY A 304 -32.10 3.10 -20.35
C GLY A 304 -33.01 2.39 -19.36
N ALA A 305 -32.70 1.17 -18.89
CA ALA A 305 -33.66 0.36 -18.11
C ALA A 305 -33.29 0.12 -16.63
N ALA A 306 -32.25 0.76 -16.09
CA ALA A 306 -31.87 0.58 -14.68
C ALA A 306 -31.43 1.89 -14.03
N GLU A 307 -32.37 2.81 -13.79
CA GLU A 307 -32.25 3.76 -12.69
C GLU A 307 -32.22 2.96 -11.37
N GLY A 308 -31.02 2.68 -10.85
CA GLY A 308 -30.86 2.06 -9.53
C GLY A 308 -29.78 0.99 -9.39
N ALA A 309 -29.15 0.50 -10.46
CA ALA A 309 -28.03 -0.44 -10.34
C ALA A 309 -26.71 0.34 -10.18
N GLY A 310 -26.23 0.46 -8.94
CA GLY A 310 -25.08 1.27 -8.54
C GLY A 310 -23.87 1.19 -9.46
N ALA A 311 -23.15 2.31 -9.58
CA ALA A 311 -21.94 2.49 -10.40
C ALA A 311 -21.04 1.25 -10.33
N GLY A 312 -21.14 0.39 -11.34
CA GLY A 312 -20.43 -0.88 -11.37
C GLY A 312 -18.93 -0.65 -11.35
N LEU A 313 -18.20 -1.37 -10.50
CA LEU A 313 -16.74 -1.30 -10.39
C LEU A 313 -16.02 -1.71 -11.69
N GLY A 314 -16.71 -2.38 -12.63
CA GLY A 314 -16.13 -2.92 -13.86
C GLY A 314 -15.58 -1.87 -14.84
N LEU A 315 -16.39 -0.88 -15.25
CA LEU A 315 -15.95 0.14 -16.23
C LEU A 315 -14.85 1.07 -15.69
N PRO A 316 -14.91 1.57 -14.43
CA PRO A 316 -13.79 2.29 -13.82
C PRO A 316 -12.50 1.47 -13.77
N ASN A 317 -12.58 0.17 -13.48
CA ASN A 317 -11.41 -0.72 -13.46
C ASN A 317 -10.82 -0.92 -14.86
N VAL A 318 -11.66 -1.12 -15.88
CA VAL A 318 -11.23 -1.21 -17.29
C VAL A 318 -10.53 0.09 -17.72
N ARG A 319 -11.10 1.26 -17.37
CA ARG A 319 -10.50 2.57 -17.66
C ARG A 319 -9.16 2.77 -16.96
N ALA A 320 -9.05 2.38 -15.69
CA ALA A 320 -7.79 2.46 -14.94
C ALA A 320 -6.70 1.55 -15.54
N ARG A 321 -7.06 0.35 -16.00
CA ARG A 321 -6.13 -0.58 -16.66
C ARG A 321 -5.67 -0.06 -18.02
N LEU A 322 -6.59 0.47 -18.82
CA LEU A 322 -6.26 1.12 -20.09
C LEU A 322 -5.30 2.31 -19.88
N ALA A 323 -5.58 3.17 -18.92
CA ALA A 323 -4.71 4.30 -18.58
C ALA A 323 -3.33 3.85 -18.09
N SER A 324 -3.24 2.69 -17.41
CA SER A 324 -1.97 2.15 -16.94
C SER A 324 -1.04 1.68 -18.06
N LEU A 325 -1.60 1.16 -19.17
CA LEU A 325 -0.79 0.64 -20.29
C LEU A 325 -0.61 1.67 -21.41
N TYR A 326 -1.63 2.45 -21.71
CA TYR A 326 -1.66 3.36 -22.86
C TYR A 326 -1.56 4.85 -22.48
N GLY A 327 -1.54 5.19 -21.18
CA GLY A 327 -1.52 6.59 -20.74
C GLY A 327 -2.77 7.33 -21.23
N ASP A 328 -2.56 8.49 -21.87
CA ASP A 328 -3.65 9.29 -22.47
C ASP A 328 -4.02 8.82 -23.91
N ASP A 329 -3.24 7.92 -24.51
CA ASP A 329 -3.45 7.38 -25.86
C ASP A 329 -4.45 6.21 -25.86
N HIS A 330 -5.62 6.42 -25.25
CA HIS A 330 -6.75 5.49 -25.34
C HIS A 330 -8.08 6.22 -25.25
N THR A 331 -9.11 5.66 -25.87
CA THR A 331 -10.49 6.10 -25.68
C THR A 331 -11.37 4.92 -25.34
N LEU A 332 -12.17 5.03 -24.29
CA LEU A 332 -13.23 4.08 -23.92
C LEU A 332 -14.57 4.81 -23.93
N ALA A 333 -15.42 4.43 -24.88
CA ALA A 333 -16.76 4.98 -25.08
C ALA A 333 -17.82 3.90 -24.92
N CYS A 334 -18.95 4.26 -24.32
CA CYS A 334 -20.13 3.43 -24.19
C CYS A 334 -21.25 4.10 -24.98
N LEU A 335 -21.77 3.40 -25.99
CA LEU A 335 -22.71 3.92 -26.98
C LEU A 335 -23.92 2.99 -27.09
N PRO A 336 -25.15 3.49 -27.31
CA PRO A 336 -26.28 2.63 -27.61
C PRO A 336 -26.02 1.81 -28.88
N ASN A 337 -26.48 0.56 -28.88
CA ASN A 337 -26.39 -0.33 -30.05
C ASN A 337 -27.72 -0.29 -30.83
N THR A 338 -27.63 -0.42 -32.15
CA THR A 338 -28.80 -0.40 -33.07
C THR A 338 -29.05 -1.79 -33.64
N PRO A 339 -30.30 -2.30 -33.68
CA PRO A 339 -31.56 -1.62 -33.34
C PRO A 339 -31.85 -1.53 -31.82
N ARG A 340 -31.14 -2.28 -30.97
CA ARG A 340 -31.24 -2.26 -29.49
C ARG A 340 -29.92 -2.74 -28.84
N GLY A 341 -29.74 -2.46 -27.54
CA GLY A 341 -28.61 -2.92 -26.74
C GLY A 341 -27.55 -1.86 -26.44
N ALA A 342 -26.40 -2.28 -25.92
CA ALA A 342 -25.26 -1.42 -25.64
C ALA A 342 -24.00 -1.87 -26.39
N ARG A 343 -23.11 -0.92 -26.70
CA ARG A 343 -21.79 -1.16 -27.27
C ARG A 343 -20.73 -0.41 -26.46
N ALA A 344 -19.82 -1.14 -25.84
CA ALA A 344 -18.58 -0.59 -25.29
C ALA A 344 -17.49 -0.71 -26.35
N SER A 345 -16.89 0.41 -26.75
CA SER A 345 -15.78 0.42 -27.71
C SER A 345 -14.55 1.08 -27.08
N CYS A 346 -13.42 0.39 -27.23
CA CYS A 346 -12.11 0.92 -26.98
C CYS A 346 -11.37 1.15 -28.29
N SER A 347 -10.79 2.33 -28.47
CA SER A 347 -10.06 2.71 -29.69
C SER A 347 -8.83 3.54 -29.37
N ARG A 348 -7.97 3.75 -30.37
CA ARG A 348 -6.67 4.43 -30.26
C ARG A 348 -5.64 3.76 -29.36
N CYS A 349 -5.86 2.53 -28.93
CA CYS A 349 -4.83 1.73 -28.28
C CYS A 349 -3.72 1.45 -29.30
N ARG A 350 -2.57 2.15 -29.26
CA ARG A 350 -1.46 1.83 -30.18
C ARG A 350 -1.14 0.34 -30.03
N ALA A 351 -1.38 -0.42 -31.09
CA ALA A 351 -1.08 -1.83 -31.08
C ALA A 351 0.45 -1.92 -31.06
N ARG A 352 1.05 -2.17 -29.90
CA ARG A 352 2.40 -2.73 -29.86
C ARG A 352 2.26 -4.17 -30.36
N ILE A 353 2.11 -4.31 -31.67
CA ILE A 353 2.09 -5.60 -32.36
C ILE A 353 3.51 -6.13 -32.17
N ARG A 354 3.65 -7.34 -31.62
CA ARG A 354 4.93 -8.05 -31.71
C ARG A 354 5.20 -8.22 -33.21
N HIS A 355 6.04 -7.37 -33.78
CA HIS A 355 6.70 -7.72 -35.01
C HIS A 355 7.51 -8.98 -34.71
N GLU A 356 7.26 -10.06 -35.45
CA GLU A 356 8.21 -11.14 -35.63
C GLU A 356 9.50 -10.53 -36.19
N SER A 357 10.37 -10.08 -35.30
CA SER A 357 11.74 -9.70 -35.60
C SER A 357 12.57 -10.63 -34.74
N ALA A 358 13.27 -11.55 -35.42
CA ALA A 358 14.21 -12.55 -34.92
C ALA A 358 14.45 -12.49 -33.40
N VAL A 359 13.82 -13.42 -32.67
CA VAL A 359 14.15 -13.66 -31.27
C VAL A 359 15.59 -14.13 -31.22
N THR A 360 16.51 -13.23 -30.87
CA THR A 360 17.84 -13.64 -30.40
C THR A 360 17.62 -14.55 -29.19
N ALA A 361 18.11 -15.78 -29.26
CA ALA A 361 17.93 -16.76 -28.20
C ALA A 361 18.43 -16.21 -26.85
N LEU A 362 17.62 -16.36 -25.79
CA LEU A 362 17.99 -16.00 -24.43
C LEU A 362 19.02 -16.98 -23.90
N ARG A 363 20.20 -16.47 -23.54
CA ARG A 363 21.23 -17.25 -22.84
C ARG A 363 20.84 -17.41 -21.38
N ALA A 364 20.47 -18.60 -20.96
CA ALA A 364 19.98 -18.91 -19.61
C ALA A 364 21.03 -19.65 -18.78
N VAL A 365 21.15 -19.31 -17.50
CA VAL A 365 21.81 -20.15 -16.50
C VAL A 365 20.76 -20.75 -15.59
N VAL A 366 20.90 -22.04 -15.27
CA VAL A 366 20.04 -22.77 -14.33
C VAL A 366 20.85 -23.14 -13.08
N ALA A 367 20.39 -22.70 -11.92
CA ALA A 367 21.04 -22.97 -10.65
C ALA A 367 20.04 -23.61 -9.68
N ASP A 368 20.32 -24.83 -9.25
CA ASP A 368 19.48 -25.62 -8.35
C ASP A 368 20.38 -26.73 -7.80
N ASP A 369 20.33 -27.08 -6.52
CA ASP A 369 21.25 -28.06 -5.92
C ASP A 369 20.84 -29.50 -6.24
N GLU A 370 19.56 -29.73 -6.48
CA GLU A 370 18.99 -31.04 -6.78
C GLU A 370 19.17 -31.43 -8.26
N PRO A 371 19.92 -32.51 -8.59
CA PRO A 371 20.21 -32.89 -9.98
C PRO A 371 18.96 -33.20 -10.82
N LEU A 372 17.92 -33.79 -10.20
CA LEU A 372 16.67 -34.10 -10.88
C LEU A 372 15.87 -32.85 -11.23
N ALA A 373 15.85 -31.85 -10.34
CA ALA A 373 15.20 -30.58 -10.57
C ALA A 373 15.89 -29.79 -11.69
N ARG A 374 17.24 -29.74 -11.71
CA ARG A 374 18.02 -29.20 -12.83
C ARG A 374 17.69 -29.90 -14.15
N GLN A 375 17.70 -31.23 -14.15
CA GLN A 375 17.41 -32.01 -15.36
C GLN A 375 16.00 -31.76 -15.88
N GLN A 376 15.01 -31.66 -14.98
CA GLN A 376 13.63 -31.36 -15.34
C GLN A 376 13.50 -29.94 -15.91
N LEU A 377 14.08 -28.94 -15.27
CA LEU A 377 14.03 -27.56 -15.76
C LEU A 377 14.74 -27.42 -17.11
N ARG A 378 15.86 -28.11 -17.31
CA ARG A 378 16.57 -28.20 -18.59
C ARG A 378 15.68 -28.77 -19.70
N ARG A 379 14.96 -29.86 -19.42
CA ARG A 379 14.02 -30.47 -20.38
C ARG A 379 12.88 -29.53 -20.72
N LEU A 380 12.30 -28.86 -19.71
CA LEU A 380 11.20 -27.93 -19.92
C LEU A 380 11.65 -26.69 -20.71
N LEU A 381 12.81 -26.11 -20.39
CA LEU A 381 13.38 -24.97 -21.11
C LEU A 381 13.76 -25.32 -22.54
N ALA A 382 14.24 -26.54 -22.81
CA ALA A 382 14.52 -27.00 -24.18
C ALA A 382 13.26 -27.07 -25.06
N ALA A 383 12.07 -27.19 -24.46
CA ALA A 383 10.79 -27.14 -25.17
C ALA A 383 10.27 -25.71 -25.39
N VAL A 384 10.90 -24.69 -24.80
CA VAL A 384 10.53 -23.28 -24.96
C VAL A 384 11.37 -22.67 -26.10
N PRO A 385 10.77 -22.21 -27.20
CA PRO A 385 11.51 -21.59 -28.29
C PRO A 385 12.26 -20.34 -27.84
N GLY A 386 13.51 -20.18 -28.31
CA GLY A 386 14.30 -18.97 -28.05
C GLY A 386 15.00 -18.93 -26.70
N VAL A 387 15.27 -20.07 -26.06
CA VAL A 387 16.12 -20.18 -24.87
C VAL A 387 17.27 -21.16 -25.12
N GLU A 388 18.49 -20.73 -24.81
CA GLU A 388 19.71 -21.54 -24.85
C GLU A 388 20.31 -21.62 -23.45
N ILE A 389 20.50 -22.81 -22.90
CA ILE A 389 21.11 -22.97 -21.58
C ILE A 389 22.64 -22.94 -21.73
N VAL A 390 23.27 -21.89 -21.20
CA VAL A 390 24.72 -21.65 -21.30
C VAL A 390 25.49 -22.08 -20.06
N GLY A 391 24.79 -22.40 -18.97
CA GLY A 391 25.42 -22.90 -17.74
C GLY A 391 24.43 -23.55 -16.77
N GLU A 392 24.91 -24.54 -16.04
CA GLU A 392 24.20 -25.19 -14.95
C GLU A 392 25.06 -25.13 -13.68
N CYS A 393 24.46 -24.84 -12.53
CA CYS A 393 25.17 -24.68 -11.26
C CYS A 393 24.44 -25.43 -10.14
N ALA A 394 25.18 -25.96 -9.17
CA ALA A 394 24.61 -26.68 -8.03
C ALA A 394 24.66 -25.90 -6.70
N ALA A 395 25.29 -24.72 -6.68
CA ALA A 395 25.49 -23.92 -5.48
C ALA A 395 25.67 -22.44 -5.79
N GLY A 396 25.33 -21.55 -4.85
CA GLY A 396 25.25 -20.12 -5.14
C GLY A 396 26.58 -19.42 -5.48
N ASP A 397 27.71 -19.85 -4.92
CA ASP A 397 29.04 -19.31 -5.26
C ASP A 397 29.49 -19.67 -6.68
N GLU A 398 29.11 -20.87 -7.15
CA GLU A 398 29.28 -21.31 -8.53
C GLU A 398 28.40 -20.48 -9.45
N THR A 399 27.15 -20.24 -9.06
CA THR A 399 26.21 -19.39 -9.81
C THR A 399 26.74 -17.98 -10.02
N ILE A 400 27.31 -17.34 -8.99
CA ILE A 400 27.89 -15.98 -9.13
C ILE A 400 29.05 -15.99 -10.13
N ARG A 401 29.93 -17.00 -10.07
CA ARG A 401 31.05 -17.14 -11.02
C ARG A 401 30.55 -17.37 -12.44
N ALA A 402 29.56 -18.24 -12.61
CA ALA A 402 28.95 -18.54 -13.91
C ALA A 402 28.27 -17.30 -14.51
N VAL A 403 27.51 -16.55 -13.73
CA VAL A 403 26.87 -15.30 -14.19
C VAL A 403 27.90 -14.28 -14.65
N ARG A 404 28.97 -14.07 -13.87
CA ARG A 404 30.04 -13.12 -14.24
C ARG A 404 30.84 -13.55 -15.47
N ALA A 405 31.09 -14.84 -15.63
CA ALA A 405 31.87 -15.37 -16.75
C ALA A 405 31.05 -15.48 -18.06
N LEU A 406 29.78 -15.89 -17.96
CA LEU A 406 28.95 -16.19 -19.12
C LEU A 406 28.08 -15.01 -19.53
N ALA A 407 27.86 -14.02 -18.65
CA ALA A 407 26.94 -12.90 -18.85
C ALA A 407 25.59 -13.35 -19.46
N PRO A 408 24.83 -14.21 -18.74
CA PRO A 408 23.57 -14.72 -19.25
C PRO A 408 22.50 -13.63 -19.30
N ASP A 409 21.52 -13.83 -20.17
CA ASP A 409 20.36 -12.95 -20.32
C ASP A 409 19.29 -13.20 -19.26
N VAL A 410 19.29 -14.39 -18.63
CA VAL A 410 18.34 -14.79 -17.60
C VAL A 410 18.96 -15.81 -16.65
N LEU A 411 18.61 -15.73 -15.37
CA LEU A 411 19.02 -16.67 -14.35
C LEU A 411 17.79 -17.35 -13.74
N PHE A 412 17.68 -18.67 -13.90
CA PHE A 412 16.73 -19.49 -13.16
C PHE A 412 17.40 -20.01 -11.89
N LEU A 413 16.86 -19.67 -10.74
CA LEU A 413 17.59 -19.77 -9.47
C LEU A 413 16.74 -20.42 -8.38
N ASP A 414 17.20 -21.55 -7.82
CA ASP A 414 16.61 -22.05 -6.59
C ASP A 414 16.95 -21.15 -5.41
N VAL A 415 15.97 -20.98 -4.54
CA VAL A 415 16.12 -20.25 -3.28
C VAL A 415 16.98 -21.05 -2.32
N GLN A 416 16.79 -22.36 -2.21
CA GLN A 416 17.53 -23.19 -1.27
C GLN A 416 18.67 -23.91 -2.00
N MET A 417 19.90 -23.48 -1.76
CA MET A 417 21.11 -24.09 -2.31
C MET A 417 22.25 -24.01 -1.28
N PRO A 418 23.21 -24.95 -1.31
CA PRO A 418 24.34 -24.96 -0.38
C PRO A 418 25.31 -23.80 -0.65
N ARG A 419 26.10 -23.48 0.38
CA ARG A 419 27.11 -22.40 0.45
C ARG A 419 26.53 -20.98 0.40
N LEU A 420 25.69 -20.68 -0.58
CA LEU A 420 24.96 -19.42 -0.68
C LEU A 420 23.58 -19.69 -1.28
N ASP A 421 22.55 -19.20 -0.60
CA ASP A 421 21.16 -19.34 -1.01
C ASP A 421 20.83 -18.39 -2.18
N GLY A 422 19.74 -18.67 -2.91
CA GLY A 422 19.38 -17.90 -4.10
C GLY A 422 19.14 -16.41 -3.82
N LEU A 423 18.62 -16.07 -2.64
CA LEU A 423 18.44 -14.68 -2.23
C LEU A 423 19.80 -13.99 -1.97
N GLY A 424 20.74 -14.70 -1.37
CA GLY A 424 22.12 -14.25 -1.19
C GLY A 424 22.83 -14.04 -2.52
N VAL A 425 22.62 -14.92 -3.50
CA VAL A 425 23.13 -14.77 -4.88
C VAL A 425 22.59 -13.50 -5.53
N ALA A 426 21.26 -13.28 -5.46
CA ALA A 426 20.63 -12.08 -6.02
C ALA A 426 21.18 -10.80 -5.38
N SER A 427 21.34 -10.80 -4.05
CA SER A 427 21.91 -9.68 -3.29
C SER A 427 23.37 -9.41 -3.66
N ALA A 428 24.18 -10.46 -3.82
CA ALA A 428 25.60 -10.36 -4.15
C ALA A 428 25.87 -9.88 -5.59
N LEU A 429 24.96 -10.20 -6.53
CA LEU A 429 25.02 -9.71 -7.90
C LEU A 429 24.52 -8.26 -8.02
N GLY A 430 23.55 -7.85 -7.20
CA GLY A 430 23.11 -6.46 -7.11
C GLY A 430 22.60 -5.91 -8.46
N ALA A 431 23.14 -4.75 -8.87
CA ALA A 431 22.75 -4.11 -10.13
C ALA A 431 23.22 -4.87 -11.39
N ASP A 432 24.26 -5.71 -11.24
CA ASP A 432 24.81 -6.53 -12.33
C ASP A 432 24.04 -7.84 -12.51
N ALA A 433 23.01 -8.09 -11.70
CA ALA A 433 22.19 -9.28 -11.81
C ALA A 433 21.39 -9.26 -13.12
N PRO A 434 21.46 -10.33 -13.94
CA PRO A 434 20.51 -10.49 -15.04
C PRO A 434 19.10 -10.68 -14.47
N PRO A 435 18.05 -10.52 -15.29
CA PRO A 435 16.69 -10.94 -14.94
C PRO A 435 16.64 -12.30 -14.22
N ILE A 436 16.19 -12.29 -12.95
CA ILE A 436 16.12 -13.51 -12.11
C ILE A 436 14.69 -14.06 -12.12
N VAL A 437 14.56 -15.36 -12.34
CA VAL A 437 13.34 -16.15 -12.10
C VAL A 437 13.65 -17.16 -10.99
N PHE A 438 13.01 -17.02 -9.84
CA PHE A 438 13.20 -17.97 -8.75
C PHE A 438 12.42 -19.26 -9.02
N VAL A 439 13.01 -20.43 -8.72
CA VAL A 439 12.39 -21.75 -8.90
C VAL A 439 12.56 -22.55 -7.62
N THR A 440 11.50 -22.72 -6.81
CA THR A 440 11.67 -23.31 -5.47
C THR A 440 10.50 -24.19 -5.04
N ALA A 441 10.75 -25.09 -4.09
CA ALA A 441 9.74 -26.00 -3.54
C ALA A 441 8.82 -25.38 -2.46
N TYR A 442 9.10 -24.16 -1.97
CA TYR A 442 8.38 -23.56 -0.85
C TYR A 442 7.86 -22.15 -1.15
N ASP A 443 6.62 -21.85 -0.76
CA ASP A 443 5.97 -20.54 -1.00
C ASP A 443 6.42 -19.41 -0.05
N ALA A 444 7.05 -19.77 1.07
CA ALA A 444 7.37 -18.83 2.16
C ALA A 444 8.37 -17.72 1.77
N HIS A 445 9.15 -17.92 0.69
CA HIS A 445 10.16 -16.98 0.22
C HIS A 445 9.68 -16.03 -0.88
N ALA A 446 8.43 -16.15 -1.35
CA ALA A 446 7.90 -15.34 -2.44
C ALA A 446 7.95 -13.82 -2.17
N ILE A 447 7.69 -13.39 -0.93
CA ILE A 447 7.74 -11.97 -0.55
C ILE A 447 9.18 -11.43 -0.58
N ALA A 448 10.16 -12.23 -0.16
CA ALA A 448 11.57 -11.84 -0.18
C ALA A 448 12.11 -11.78 -1.62
N ALA A 449 11.75 -12.75 -2.45
CA ALA A 449 12.04 -12.76 -3.88
C ALA A 449 11.49 -11.51 -4.60
N LEU A 450 10.26 -11.09 -4.29
CA LEU A 450 9.67 -9.86 -4.86
C LEU A 450 10.44 -8.59 -4.48
N ARG A 451 10.96 -8.50 -3.24
CA ARG A 451 11.77 -7.34 -2.81
C ARG A 451 13.13 -7.27 -3.49
N SER A 452 13.63 -8.38 -4.03
CA SER A 452 14.90 -8.43 -4.77
C SER A 452 14.80 -7.91 -6.22
N GLY A 453 13.59 -7.66 -6.72
CA GLY A 453 13.38 -7.17 -8.10
C GLY A 453 13.36 -8.26 -9.17
N ALA A 454 13.24 -9.54 -8.77
CA ALA A 454 13.06 -10.69 -9.64
C ALA A 454 11.91 -10.49 -10.65
N VAL A 455 12.05 -11.08 -11.84
CA VAL A 455 11.03 -11.06 -12.88
C VAL A 455 9.86 -11.95 -12.50
N ASP A 456 10.14 -13.09 -11.89
CA ASP A 456 9.13 -14.09 -11.61
C ASP A 456 9.53 -15.08 -10.51
N TYR A 457 8.56 -15.88 -10.08
CA TYR A 457 8.70 -16.90 -9.04
C TYR A 457 7.87 -18.13 -9.39
N LEU A 458 8.53 -19.26 -9.61
CA LEU A 458 7.96 -20.55 -9.99
C LEU A 458 8.05 -21.54 -8.83
N VAL A 459 6.95 -22.25 -8.59
CA VAL A 459 6.88 -23.28 -7.53
C VAL A 459 7.14 -24.65 -8.16
N LYS A 460 8.00 -25.46 -7.56
CA LYS A 460 8.22 -26.86 -7.97
C LYS A 460 7.01 -27.71 -7.52
N PRO A 461 6.44 -28.58 -8.38
CA PRO A 461 6.88 -28.91 -9.73
C PRO A 461 6.50 -27.84 -10.76
N VAL A 462 7.48 -27.41 -11.56
CA VAL A 462 7.31 -26.34 -12.55
C VAL A 462 6.43 -26.80 -13.70
N SER A 463 5.34 -26.07 -13.97
CA SER A 463 4.51 -26.32 -15.15
C SER A 463 5.18 -25.81 -16.43
N PRO A 464 5.08 -26.53 -17.57
CA PRO A 464 5.54 -26.03 -18.87
C PRO A 464 4.93 -24.67 -19.24
N THR A 465 3.66 -24.45 -18.91
CA THR A 465 2.95 -23.19 -19.20
C THR A 465 3.50 -22.04 -18.36
N GLU A 466 3.69 -22.25 -17.06
CA GLU A 466 4.21 -21.22 -16.14
C GLU A 466 5.65 -20.83 -16.52
N LEU A 467 6.46 -21.81 -16.95
CA LEU A 467 7.81 -21.56 -17.43
C LEU A 467 7.83 -20.76 -18.73
N ALA A 468 6.96 -21.10 -19.69
CA ALA A 468 6.85 -20.35 -20.94
C ALA A 468 6.40 -18.90 -20.69
N GLU A 469 5.46 -18.68 -19.76
CA GLU A 469 5.05 -17.34 -19.35
C GLU A 469 6.17 -16.56 -18.66
N ALA A 470 6.96 -17.20 -17.78
CA ALA A 470 8.11 -16.58 -17.13
C ALA A 470 9.16 -16.13 -18.16
N VAL A 471 9.47 -17.00 -19.14
CA VAL A 471 10.35 -16.67 -20.26
C VAL A 471 9.80 -15.51 -21.09
N ALA A 472 8.49 -15.51 -21.38
CA ALA A 472 7.85 -14.41 -22.10
C ALA A 472 7.94 -13.07 -21.34
N ARG A 473 7.81 -13.09 -19.99
CA ARG A 473 8.02 -11.91 -19.14
C ARG A 473 9.46 -11.40 -19.18
N VAL A 474 10.44 -12.31 -19.19
CA VAL A 474 11.86 -11.97 -19.34
C VAL A 474 12.11 -11.29 -20.70
N HIS A 475 11.59 -11.86 -21.78
CA HIS A 475 11.67 -11.22 -23.11
C HIS A 475 11.02 -9.84 -23.12
N ALA A 476 9.84 -9.67 -22.52
CA ALA A 476 9.16 -8.38 -22.45
C ALA A 476 9.97 -7.34 -21.66
N ARG A 477 10.60 -7.75 -20.54
CA ARG A 477 11.45 -6.86 -19.74
C ARG A 477 12.72 -6.46 -20.49
N ARG A 478 13.35 -7.37 -21.23
CA ARG A 478 14.47 -7.04 -22.13
C ARG A 478 14.05 -6.13 -23.28
N ALA A 479 12.93 -6.42 -23.94
CA ALA A 479 12.40 -5.58 -25.00
C ALA A 479 12.06 -4.17 -24.49
N ALA A 480 11.56 -4.04 -23.26
CA ALA A 480 11.33 -2.75 -22.61
C ALA A 480 12.64 -2.02 -22.24
N ALA A 481 13.71 -2.74 -21.90
CA ALA A 481 15.04 -2.18 -21.64
C ALA A 481 15.79 -1.79 -22.93
N LEU A 482 15.49 -2.46 -24.05
CA LEU A 482 16.05 -2.22 -25.39
C LEU A 482 15.21 -1.24 -26.22
N ALA A 483 13.98 -0.94 -25.79
CA ALA A 483 13.17 0.11 -26.39
C ALA A 483 13.85 1.46 -26.15
N PRO A 484 13.90 2.37 -27.15
CA PRO A 484 14.35 3.73 -26.90
C PRO A 484 13.49 4.31 -25.77
N ALA A 485 14.14 4.80 -24.71
CA ALA A 485 13.48 5.29 -23.51
C ALA A 485 12.33 6.25 -23.89
N GLU A 486 11.10 5.88 -23.57
CA GLU A 486 9.99 6.82 -23.67
C GLU A 486 10.31 8.05 -22.81
N PRO A 487 9.92 9.25 -23.26
CA PRO A 487 10.34 10.49 -22.62
C PRO A 487 9.93 10.46 -21.16
N PHE A 488 10.85 10.87 -20.30
CA PHE A 488 10.59 11.12 -18.90
C PHE A 488 9.29 11.90 -18.72
N LEU A 489 8.62 11.69 -17.57
CA LEU A 489 7.40 12.41 -17.22
C LEU A 489 7.61 13.90 -17.50
N ARG A 490 6.60 14.56 -18.10
CA ARG A 490 6.60 16.02 -18.26
C ARG A 490 5.70 16.69 -17.23
N ARG A 491 4.61 16.03 -16.84
CA ARG A 491 3.62 16.55 -15.88
C ARG A 491 3.33 15.55 -14.77
N LEU A 492 2.96 16.05 -13.59
CA LEU A 492 2.53 15.27 -12.44
C LEU A 492 1.06 15.60 -12.10
N VAL A 493 0.28 14.59 -11.74
CA VAL A 493 -1.06 14.77 -11.18
C VAL A 493 -0.98 14.57 -9.67
N ALA A 494 -1.25 15.62 -8.91
CA ALA A 494 -1.16 15.63 -7.45
C ALA A 494 -2.43 16.22 -6.82
N ARG A 495 -2.63 16.06 -5.52
CA ARG A 495 -3.75 16.64 -4.76
C ARG A 495 -3.30 17.79 -3.89
N ALA A 496 -4.05 18.89 -3.91
CA ALA A 496 -3.93 20.01 -2.99
C ALA A 496 -5.23 20.10 -2.18
N GLY A 497 -5.27 19.44 -1.01
CA GLY A 497 -6.51 19.28 -0.24
C GLY A 497 -7.53 18.42 -0.98
N GLU A 498 -8.70 18.98 -1.31
CA GLU A 498 -9.76 18.28 -2.05
C GLU A 498 -9.63 18.42 -3.58
N ARG A 499 -8.73 19.27 -4.08
CA ARG A 499 -8.58 19.55 -5.52
C ARG A 499 -7.48 18.68 -6.12
N THR A 500 -7.72 18.16 -7.32
CA THR A 500 -6.69 17.55 -8.18
C THR A 500 -6.02 18.65 -8.99
N VAL A 501 -4.69 18.71 -8.95
CA VAL A 501 -3.86 19.71 -9.63
C VAL A 501 -2.89 18.98 -10.56
N VAL A 502 -2.79 19.45 -11.79
CA VAL A 502 -1.76 19.01 -12.74
C VAL A 502 -0.61 20.02 -12.68
N LEU A 503 0.60 19.54 -12.42
CA LEU A 503 1.82 20.33 -12.28
C LEU A 503 2.77 20.01 -13.43
N ASP A 504 3.36 21.04 -14.04
CA ASP A 504 4.50 20.84 -14.94
C ASP A 504 5.77 20.57 -14.12
N LEU A 505 6.64 19.68 -14.59
CA LEU A 505 7.87 19.36 -13.83
C LEU A 505 8.85 20.52 -13.76
N ASP A 506 8.75 21.48 -14.66
CA ASP A 506 9.53 22.72 -14.64
C ASP A 506 9.20 23.57 -13.39
N GLU A 507 8.00 23.43 -12.85
CA GLU A 507 7.54 24.11 -11.64
C GLU A 507 7.93 23.39 -10.35
N VAL A 508 8.41 22.14 -10.43
CA VAL A 508 8.72 21.32 -9.27
C VAL A 508 10.14 21.60 -8.77
N ASP A 509 10.26 21.96 -7.50
CA ASP A 509 11.53 22.23 -6.85
C ASP A 509 12.16 20.96 -6.28
N TRP A 510 11.37 20.19 -5.53
CA TRP A 510 11.81 18.92 -4.97
C TRP A 510 10.62 18.05 -4.55
N LEU A 511 10.92 16.78 -4.31
CA LEU A 511 9.98 15.74 -3.92
C LEU A 511 10.43 15.15 -2.58
N GLU A 512 9.47 14.98 -1.68
CA GLU A 512 9.69 14.48 -0.33
C GLU A 512 8.86 13.21 -0.10
N ALA A 513 9.48 12.15 0.42
CA ALA A 513 8.74 10.97 0.85
C ALA A 513 8.02 11.24 2.18
N ARG A 514 6.70 10.99 2.23
CA ARG A 514 5.87 11.08 3.43
C ARG A 514 4.99 9.85 3.57
N ASP A 515 5.41 8.91 4.41
CA ASP A 515 4.73 7.62 4.64
C ASP A 515 4.36 6.93 3.30
N ASN A 516 3.07 6.91 2.93
CA ASN A 516 2.53 6.30 1.71
C ASN A 516 2.27 7.29 0.55
N TYR A 517 2.75 8.53 0.68
CA TYR A 517 2.58 9.59 -0.30
C TYR A 517 3.92 10.26 -0.62
N VAL A 518 4.00 10.88 -1.79
CA VAL A 518 5.06 11.81 -2.15
C VAL A 518 4.49 13.22 -2.06
N ALA A 519 5.12 14.07 -1.27
CA ALA A 519 4.86 15.50 -1.30
C ALA A 519 5.68 16.12 -2.44
N VAL A 520 4.98 16.81 -3.34
CA VAL A 520 5.52 17.55 -4.48
C VAL A 520 5.56 19.01 -4.08
N HIS A 521 6.76 19.58 -4.00
CA HIS A 521 6.97 20.99 -3.67
C HIS A 521 7.23 21.78 -4.96
N ALA A 522 6.36 22.74 -5.24
CA ALA A 522 6.37 23.56 -6.46
C ALA A 522 6.16 25.04 -6.10
N GLY A 523 7.25 25.75 -5.84
CA GLY A 523 7.28 27.08 -5.24
C GLY A 523 6.63 27.07 -3.85
N ARG A 524 5.68 27.98 -3.62
CA ARG A 524 4.92 28.05 -2.35
C ARG A 524 3.84 26.98 -2.20
N ARG A 525 3.65 26.10 -3.19
CA ARG A 525 2.60 25.08 -3.21
C ARG A 525 3.20 23.73 -2.82
N THR A 526 2.50 23.02 -1.94
CA THR A 526 2.78 21.61 -1.66
C THR A 526 1.56 20.78 -2.01
N CYS A 527 1.75 19.80 -2.88
CA CYS A 527 0.71 18.84 -3.28
C CYS A 527 1.13 17.43 -2.89
N THR A 528 0.20 16.50 -2.76
CA THR A 528 0.48 15.10 -2.41
C THR A 528 -0.01 14.16 -3.49
N MET A 529 0.80 13.15 -3.82
CA MET A 529 0.47 12.11 -4.78
C MET A 529 0.68 10.74 -4.14
N ARG A 530 -0.21 9.79 -4.44
CA ARG A 530 -0.05 8.39 -4.02
C ARG A 530 0.95 7.72 -4.97
N SER A 531 2.18 7.57 -4.51
CA SER A 531 3.25 6.85 -5.21
C SER A 531 4.38 6.55 -4.21
N THR A 532 5.37 5.75 -4.62
CA THR A 532 6.65 5.65 -3.89
C THR A 532 7.65 6.63 -4.49
N LEU A 533 8.53 7.19 -3.65
CA LEU A 533 9.56 8.10 -4.15
C LEU A 533 10.49 7.41 -5.16
N GLY A 534 10.81 6.13 -4.94
CA GLY A 534 11.64 5.33 -5.86
C GLY A 534 10.99 5.09 -7.21
N GLY A 535 9.70 4.69 -7.22
CA GLY A 535 8.97 4.49 -8.47
C GLY A 535 8.72 5.79 -9.25
N LEU A 536 8.55 6.90 -8.55
CA LEU A 536 8.45 8.21 -9.18
C LEU A 536 9.81 8.66 -9.75
N ALA A 537 10.89 8.53 -8.99
CA ALA A 537 12.24 8.93 -9.42
C ALA A 537 12.69 8.22 -10.70
N ALA A 538 12.34 6.93 -10.86
CA ALA A 538 12.69 6.15 -12.05
C ALA A 538 12.03 6.65 -13.36
N ARG A 539 11.01 7.51 -13.25
CA ARG A 539 10.26 8.06 -14.38
C ARG A 539 10.57 9.53 -14.64
N LEU A 540 11.44 10.14 -13.84
CA LEU A 540 11.89 11.52 -13.99
C LEU A 540 13.19 11.57 -14.78
N ASP A 541 13.40 12.69 -15.47
CA ASP A 541 14.61 12.92 -16.24
C ASP A 541 15.83 13.00 -15.32
N PRO A 542 16.79 12.05 -15.40
CA PRO A 542 17.95 12.00 -14.52
C PRO A 542 18.91 13.17 -14.75
N SER A 543 18.83 13.86 -15.89
CA SER A 543 19.58 15.10 -16.15
C SER A 543 19.00 16.31 -15.44
N ARG A 544 17.73 16.24 -15.02
CA ARG A 544 17.01 17.33 -14.36
C ARG A 544 16.72 17.05 -12.89
N PHE A 545 16.48 15.79 -12.53
CA PHE A 545 16.12 15.38 -11.17
C PHE A 545 17.14 14.38 -10.64
N ALA A 546 17.66 14.67 -9.44
CA ALA A 546 18.59 13.79 -8.75
C ALA A 546 18.02 13.33 -7.42
N ARG A 547 18.11 12.03 -7.15
CA ARG A 547 17.80 11.49 -5.82
C ARG A 547 18.98 11.75 -4.90
N VAL A 548 18.77 12.62 -3.91
CA VAL A 548 19.83 13.07 -3.00
C VAL A 548 19.75 12.39 -1.65
N HIS A 549 18.58 11.85 -1.28
CA HIS A 549 18.37 11.13 -0.04
C HIS A 549 17.35 10.01 -0.23
N ARG A 550 17.29 9.05 0.71
CA ARG A 550 16.27 7.99 0.69
C ARG A 550 14.84 8.56 0.66
N SER A 551 14.66 9.77 1.21
CA SER A 551 13.39 10.49 1.29
C SER A 551 13.31 11.77 0.45
N ALA A 552 14.30 12.08 -0.39
CA ALA A 552 14.29 13.32 -1.18
C ALA A 552 14.83 13.15 -2.61
N VAL A 553 14.14 13.76 -3.57
CA VAL A 553 14.59 13.97 -4.96
C VAL A 553 14.52 15.45 -5.26
N VAL A 554 15.57 16.03 -5.82
CA VAL A 554 15.71 17.48 -6.03
C VAL A 554 15.82 17.78 -7.52
N ASN A 555 15.18 18.87 -7.96
CA ASN A 555 15.41 19.44 -9.28
C ASN A 555 16.75 20.18 -9.30
N LEU A 556 17.67 19.73 -10.15
CA LEU A 556 19.04 20.23 -10.23
C LEU A 556 19.09 21.72 -10.63
N SER A 557 18.16 22.19 -11.46
CA SER A 557 18.10 23.61 -11.86
C SER A 557 17.68 24.55 -10.71
N ARG A 558 17.19 23.98 -9.61
CA ARG A 558 16.74 24.72 -8.42
C ARG A 558 17.79 24.71 -7.31
N VAL A 559 18.91 23.99 -7.47
CA VAL A 559 20.01 23.99 -6.49
C VAL A 559 20.81 25.29 -6.64
N ARG A 560 20.87 26.08 -5.57
CA ARG A 560 21.62 27.34 -5.52
C ARG A 560 23.02 27.17 -4.94
N GLU A 561 23.13 26.39 -3.86
CA GLU A 561 24.36 26.24 -3.11
C GLU A 561 24.47 24.84 -2.51
N ILE A 562 25.69 24.32 -2.42
CA ILE A 562 26.01 23.04 -1.77
C ILE A 562 26.99 23.35 -0.65
N GLN A 563 26.57 23.10 0.59
CA GLN A 563 27.39 23.33 1.78
C GLN A 563 27.83 22.00 2.40
N PRO A 564 29.05 21.90 2.94
CA PRO A 564 29.43 20.76 3.77
C PRO A 564 28.59 20.75 5.05
N TRP A 565 28.15 19.56 5.47
CA TRP A 565 27.35 19.34 6.68
C TRP A 565 28.00 18.31 7.61
N PHE A 566 27.46 18.13 8.80
CA PHE A 566 28.00 17.24 9.83
C PHE A 566 28.11 15.79 9.33
N ARG A 567 29.19 15.07 9.72
CA ARG A 567 29.45 13.66 9.34
C ARG A 567 29.61 13.37 7.84
N GLY A 568 30.09 14.33 7.05
CA GLY A 568 30.38 14.11 5.63
C GLY A 568 29.14 14.08 4.72
N GLU A 569 27.98 14.44 5.26
CA GLU A 569 26.79 14.77 4.48
C GLU A 569 26.96 16.16 3.85
N GLN A 570 26.18 16.43 2.80
CA GLN A 570 26.12 17.76 2.18
C GLN A 570 24.71 18.33 2.36
N LEU A 571 24.62 19.64 2.51
CA LEU A 571 23.38 20.37 2.58
C LEU A 571 23.17 21.14 1.28
N LEU A 572 22.08 20.85 0.58
CA LEU A 572 21.63 21.60 -0.59
C LEU A 572 20.75 22.75 -0.12
N ILE A 573 21.05 23.94 -0.61
CA ILE A 573 20.17 25.11 -0.50
C ILE A 573 19.53 25.32 -1.86
N LEU A 574 18.20 25.19 -1.92
CA LEU A 574 17.42 25.44 -3.13
C LEU A 574 17.19 26.95 -3.33
N ALA A 575 16.74 27.34 -4.52
CA ALA A 575 16.53 28.74 -4.91
C ALA A 575 15.55 29.49 -3.98
N ASP A 576 14.60 28.79 -3.38
CA ASP A 576 13.63 29.31 -2.42
C ASP A 576 14.16 29.37 -0.96
N GLY A 577 15.40 28.92 -0.73
CA GLY A 577 16.02 28.81 0.59
C GLY A 577 15.75 27.49 1.31
N THR A 578 15.02 26.55 0.69
CA THR A 578 14.77 25.21 1.25
C THR A 578 16.07 24.44 1.39
N ARG A 579 16.22 23.73 2.51
CA ARG A 579 17.41 22.98 2.88
C ARG A 579 17.15 21.47 2.78
N VAL A 580 17.89 20.78 1.90
CA VAL A 580 17.74 19.33 1.67
C VAL A 580 19.08 18.64 1.87
N THR A 581 19.14 17.59 2.69
CA THR A 581 20.39 16.85 2.94
C THR A 581 20.67 15.82 1.84
N VAL A 582 21.95 15.62 1.54
CA VAL A 582 22.46 14.56 0.65
C VAL A 582 23.00 13.42 1.51
N GLY A 583 22.40 12.24 1.35
CA GLY A 583 22.82 11.05 2.08
C GLY A 583 24.14 10.46 1.54
N PRO A 584 24.93 9.74 2.36
CA PRO A 584 26.25 9.24 1.99
C PRO A 584 26.25 8.36 0.73
N SER A 585 25.26 7.48 0.58
CA SER A 585 25.11 6.57 -0.56
C SER A 585 24.68 7.24 -1.87
N TYR A 586 24.26 8.51 -1.83
CA TYR A 586 23.76 9.26 -2.99
C TYR A 586 24.74 10.35 -3.47
N ARG A 587 25.77 10.65 -2.66
CA ARG A 587 26.70 11.76 -2.90
C ARG A 587 27.48 11.63 -4.20
N GLU A 588 28.08 10.46 -4.44
CA GLU A 588 28.94 10.26 -5.62
C GLU A 588 28.15 10.43 -6.92
N GLU A 589 26.98 9.80 -7.00
CA GLU A 589 26.07 9.89 -8.15
C GLU A 589 25.50 11.30 -8.33
N PHE A 590 25.20 12.00 -7.23
CA PHE A 590 24.73 13.38 -7.27
C PHE A 590 25.78 14.36 -7.81
N LEU A 591 27.05 14.23 -7.38
CA LEU A 591 28.14 15.09 -7.84
C LEU A 591 28.45 14.87 -9.33
N LYS A 592 28.46 13.62 -9.81
CA LYS A 592 28.63 13.31 -11.24
C LYS A 592 27.58 14.01 -12.11
N ARG A 593 26.34 14.10 -11.63
CA ARG A 593 25.22 14.74 -12.37
C ARG A 593 25.28 16.28 -12.39
N LEU A 594 26.04 16.90 -11.49
CA LEU A 594 26.28 18.35 -11.48
C LEU A 594 27.45 18.77 -12.37
N GLY A 595 28.07 17.82 -13.10
CA GLY A 595 29.19 18.09 -14.01
C GLY A 595 30.56 18.06 -13.33
N GLY A 596 30.70 17.29 -12.25
CA GLY A 596 31.98 17.03 -11.56
C GLY A 596 32.65 15.74 -11.97
#